data_AF-A0A7Y0BSS9-F1
#
_entry.id   AF-A0A7Y0BSS9-F1
#
_cell.length_a   1.000
_cell.length_b   1.000
_cell.length_c   1.000
_cell.angle_alpha   90.00
_cell.angle_beta   90.00
_cell.angle_gamma   90.00
#
_symmetry.space_group_name_H-M   'P 1'
#
loop_
_entity.id
_entity.type
_entity.pdbx_description
1 polymer ?
#
loop_
_entity_poly.entity_id
_entity_poly.type
_entity_poly.pdbx_seq_one_letter_code
_entity_poly.pdbx_strand_id
1 'polypeptide(L)'
;MWGYLDHDARKAAVVADEELNRYAAQLKALNCALLPAESRIRADLSKINPALVGEIDAASATFDARRNALVAALEQGAADAVHTGDLALPEEALAKALEDIEAQDVALRDGKFDEVLAKLKAEHISLRHRQVLSKNIDDLVAFVEDLAWIEKAVGSRPNTRFVTDRQKIVFEKLIEGNYKERLKDECAKLDCSLPFEFKARGSAGKTLRGLKAKGGHKPDDIFSEGEQRALSLADFLTEVNLNPTSAAIVLDDPVTSLDHQRKRAIAKRLAEEASVRQVIVFTHDLVFLTLLSDRAEAAGCEVTSHWVQCLEGVPGCVSLEDTPANSRAYRKTTKAKEFLQQAKQATGGKRVDLVRSGAGALRRTVEEVVILHLFKDTVRRWDEQVRLGALTKISWSNDLADEIVALHDDTSRLLEGHSNSDEFAGEMPDVDYLEKLIARVDDVIDKAKAQRT
;
A
#
# COMPACT_ATOMS: atom_id res chain seq x y z
N MET A 1 -12.06 46.19 -114.56
CA MET A 1 -12.63 44.83 -114.71
C MET A 1 -11.93 43.92 -113.70
N TRP A 2 -12.21 44.12 -112.42
CA TRP A 2 -11.57 43.45 -111.27
C TRP A 2 -12.67 42.78 -110.44
N GLY A 3 -13.32 41.76 -110.99
CA GLY A 3 -14.48 41.15 -110.31
C GLY A 3 -14.83 39.72 -110.73
N TYR A 4 -14.02 39.06 -111.56
CA TYR A 4 -14.38 37.73 -112.10
C TYR A 4 -13.36 36.62 -111.82
N LEU A 5 -12.10 36.96 -111.49
CA LEU A 5 -11.06 35.96 -111.16
C LEU A 5 -11.07 35.52 -109.68
N ASP A 6 -11.86 36.20 -108.84
CA ASP A 6 -11.90 35.98 -107.39
C ASP A 6 -13.03 35.02 -106.97
N HIS A 7 -13.90 34.60 -107.89
CA HIS A 7 -15.14 33.89 -107.56
C HIS A 7 -15.00 32.36 -107.62
N ASP A 8 -14.35 31.81 -108.65
CA ASP A 8 -14.21 30.35 -108.80
C ASP A 8 -13.13 29.76 -107.89
N ALA A 9 -11.99 30.46 -107.73
CA ALA A 9 -10.95 30.07 -106.78
C ALA A 9 -11.45 30.14 -105.32
N ARG A 10 -12.27 31.14 -104.99
CA ARG A 10 -12.86 31.28 -103.65
C ARG A 10 -13.93 30.24 -103.39
N LYS A 11 -14.76 29.89 -104.38
CA LYS A 11 -15.70 28.76 -104.28
C LYS A 11 -14.97 27.43 -104.07
N ALA A 12 -13.91 27.17 -104.82
CA ALA A 12 -13.08 25.98 -104.64
C ALA A 12 -12.43 25.91 -103.25
N ALA A 13 -11.95 27.06 -102.73
CA ALA A 13 -11.40 27.15 -101.38
C ALA A 13 -12.44 26.87 -100.28
N VAL A 14 -13.68 27.37 -100.43
CA VAL A 14 -14.76 27.11 -99.47
C VAL A 14 -15.15 25.62 -99.46
N VAL A 15 -15.23 24.98 -100.62
CA VAL A 15 -15.53 23.54 -100.70
C VAL A 15 -14.41 22.71 -100.06
N ALA A 16 -13.15 23.06 -100.30
CA ALA A 16 -12.01 22.39 -99.67
C ALA A 16 -11.99 22.58 -98.14
N ASP A 17 -12.35 23.77 -97.66
CA ASP A 17 -12.47 24.05 -96.22
C ASP A 17 -13.62 23.27 -95.56
N GLU A 18 -14.77 23.15 -96.23
CA GLU A 18 -15.89 22.31 -95.77
C GLU A 18 -15.50 20.82 -95.69
N GLU A 19 -14.78 20.29 -96.69
CA GLU A 19 -14.27 18.92 -96.67
C GLU A 19 -13.25 18.70 -95.55
N LEU A 20 -12.36 19.65 -95.34
CA LEU A 20 -11.34 19.60 -94.30
C LEU A 20 -11.99 19.60 -92.90
N ASN A 21 -12.94 20.51 -92.67
CA ASN A 21 -13.73 20.57 -91.44
C ASN A 21 -14.52 19.27 -91.20
N ARG A 22 -15.04 18.64 -92.27
CA ARG A 22 -15.70 17.34 -92.19
C ARG A 22 -14.73 16.23 -91.75
N TYR A 23 -13.51 16.16 -92.31
CA TYR A 23 -12.51 15.18 -91.89
C TYR A 23 -12.04 15.40 -90.45
N ALA A 24 -11.83 16.65 -90.05
CA ALA A 24 -11.50 16.99 -88.66
C ALA A 24 -12.61 16.56 -87.68
N ALA A 25 -13.88 16.78 -88.04
CA ALA A 25 -15.02 16.34 -87.23
C ALA A 25 -15.11 14.80 -87.12
N GLN A 26 -14.86 14.07 -88.22
CA GLN A 26 -14.82 12.61 -88.21
C GLN A 26 -13.69 12.07 -87.32
N LEU A 27 -12.51 12.68 -87.37
CA LEU A 27 -11.39 12.32 -86.50
C LEU A 27 -11.71 12.61 -85.03
N LYS A 28 -12.30 13.76 -84.69
CA LYS A 28 -12.72 14.08 -83.32
C LYS A 28 -13.75 13.08 -82.76
N ALA A 29 -14.57 12.48 -83.62
CA ALA A 29 -15.58 11.49 -83.22
C ALA A 29 -15.01 10.08 -82.95
N LEU A 30 -13.78 9.78 -83.35
CA LEU A 30 -13.14 8.48 -83.10
C LEU A 30 -12.75 8.33 -81.62
N ASN A 31 -13.32 7.32 -80.98
CA ASN A 31 -12.92 6.90 -79.64
C ASN A 31 -11.67 6.02 -79.73
N CYS A 32 -10.54 6.52 -79.23
CA CYS A 32 -9.26 5.82 -79.25
C CYS A 32 -9.00 5.00 -77.97
N ALA A 33 -9.96 4.96 -77.03
CA ALA A 33 -9.86 4.12 -75.84
C ALA A 33 -10.09 2.64 -76.20
N LEU A 34 -9.01 1.87 -76.25
CA LEU A 34 -9.05 0.44 -76.58
C LEU A 34 -9.74 -0.39 -75.49
N LEU A 35 -9.63 0.04 -74.22
CA LEU A 35 -10.24 -0.63 -73.08
C LEU A 35 -10.92 0.39 -72.13
N PRO A 36 -12.20 0.72 -72.37
CA PRO A 36 -12.93 1.70 -71.57
C PRO A 36 -12.93 1.37 -70.06
N ALA A 37 -12.87 2.40 -69.22
CA ALA A 37 -12.82 2.26 -67.76
C ALA A 37 -14.03 1.50 -67.18
N GLU A 38 -15.20 1.61 -67.80
CA GLU A 38 -16.43 0.92 -67.37
C GLU A 38 -16.58 -0.50 -67.94
N SER A 39 -15.63 -0.96 -68.75
CA SER A 39 -15.71 -2.30 -69.34
C SER A 39 -15.50 -3.38 -68.28
N ARG A 40 -16.40 -4.37 -68.23
CA ARG A 40 -16.22 -5.58 -67.40
C ARG A 40 -14.91 -6.30 -67.72
N ILE A 41 -14.49 -6.27 -68.99
CA ILE A 41 -13.24 -6.88 -69.46
C ILE A 41 -12.04 -6.24 -68.74
N ARG A 42 -12.09 -4.91 -68.48
CA ARG A 42 -11.05 -4.22 -67.71
C ARG A 42 -10.99 -4.70 -66.27
N ALA A 43 -12.15 -4.84 -65.63
CA ALA A 43 -12.23 -5.30 -64.25
C ALA A 43 -11.68 -6.72 -64.09
N ASP A 44 -11.99 -7.60 -65.05
CA ASP A 44 -11.53 -8.99 -65.02
C ASP A 44 -10.04 -9.10 -65.39
N LEU A 45 -9.57 -8.39 -66.43
CA LEU A 45 -8.15 -8.31 -66.76
C LEU A 45 -7.31 -7.70 -65.64
N SER A 46 -7.83 -6.72 -64.89
CA SER A 46 -7.10 -6.12 -63.76
C SER A 46 -6.80 -7.11 -62.63
N LYS A 47 -7.65 -8.13 -62.45
CA LYS A 47 -7.44 -9.19 -61.43
C LYS A 47 -6.46 -10.24 -61.90
N ILE A 48 -6.42 -10.50 -63.20
CA ILE A 48 -5.61 -11.56 -63.82
C ILE A 48 -4.20 -11.04 -64.14
N ASN A 49 -4.11 -9.89 -64.82
CA ASN A 49 -2.86 -9.25 -65.20
C ASN A 49 -2.98 -7.70 -65.20
N PRO A 50 -2.69 -7.04 -64.07
CA PRO A 50 -2.77 -5.58 -63.97
C PRO A 50 -1.73 -4.84 -64.83
N ALA A 51 -0.62 -5.49 -65.19
CA ALA A 51 0.41 -4.90 -66.05
C ALA A 51 -0.08 -4.72 -67.49
N LEU A 52 -0.82 -5.69 -68.03
CA LEU A 52 -1.41 -5.62 -69.37
C LEU A 52 -2.44 -4.48 -69.50
N VAL A 53 -3.22 -4.22 -68.43
CA VAL A 53 -4.16 -3.08 -68.41
C VAL A 53 -3.38 -1.76 -68.55
N GLY A 54 -2.23 -1.63 -67.89
CA GLY A 54 -1.36 -0.46 -68.02
C GLY A 54 -0.77 -0.30 -69.43
N GLU A 55 -0.40 -1.39 -70.09
CA GLU A 55 0.13 -1.36 -71.47
C GLU A 55 -0.94 -0.98 -72.50
N ILE A 56 -2.18 -1.47 -72.35
CA ILE A 56 -3.31 -1.10 -73.23
C ILE A 56 -3.72 0.37 -73.02
N ASP A 57 -3.63 0.87 -71.79
CA ASP A 57 -3.85 2.30 -71.49
C ASP A 57 -2.80 3.18 -72.15
N ALA A 58 -1.52 2.76 -72.13
CA ALA A 58 -0.44 3.47 -72.81
C ALA A 58 -0.63 3.49 -74.34
N ALA A 59 -1.08 2.38 -74.93
CA ALA A 59 -1.42 2.32 -76.36
C ALA A 59 -2.62 3.23 -76.69
N SER A 60 -3.67 3.24 -75.87
CA SER A 60 -4.83 4.12 -76.03
C SER A 60 -4.44 5.60 -75.96
N ALA A 61 -3.57 5.97 -75.03
CA ALA A 61 -3.03 7.34 -74.91
C ALA A 61 -2.23 7.76 -76.15
N THR A 62 -1.47 6.83 -76.74
CA THR A 62 -0.72 7.07 -77.98
C THR A 62 -1.66 7.30 -79.17
N PHE A 63 -2.79 6.59 -79.22
CA PHE A 63 -3.80 6.75 -80.27
C PHE A 63 -4.54 8.08 -80.13
N ASP A 64 -4.90 8.47 -78.90
CA ASP A 64 -5.47 9.79 -78.60
C ASP A 64 -4.51 10.93 -78.99
N ALA A 65 -3.22 10.80 -78.65
CA ALA A 65 -2.21 11.80 -79.00
C ALA A 65 -2.08 11.96 -80.53
N ARG A 66 -2.07 10.85 -81.28
CA ARG A 66 -1.99 10.88 -82.75
C ARG A 66 -3.26 11.45 -83.39
N ARG A 67 -4.45 11.09 -82.89
CA ARG A 67 -5.73 11.68 -83.33
C ARG A 67 -5.72 13.20 -83.12
N ASN A 68 -5.29 13.66 -81.95
CA ASN A 68 -5.23 15.07 -81.63
C ASN A 68 -4.22 15.83 -82.52
N ALA A 69 -3.07 15.22 -82.84
CA ALA A 69 -2.09 15.77 -83.76
C ALA A 69 -2.62 15.88 -85.20
N LEU A 70 -3.34 14.85 -85.69
CA LEU A 70 -3.99 14.88 -87.01
C LEU A 70 -5.07 15.95 -87.10
N VAL A 71 -5.88 16.09 -86.04
CA VAL A 71 -6.90 17.15 -85.94
C VAL A 71 -6.24 18.53 -85.94
N ALA A 72 -5.17 18.73 -85.18
CA ALA A 72 -4.45 20.01 -85.15
C ALA A 72 -3.79 20.34 -86.50
N ALA A 73 -3.24 19.33 -87.19
CA ALA A 73 -2.66 19.50 -88.52
C ALA A 73 -3.70 19.96 -89.55
N LEU A 74 -4.91 19.40 -89.48
CA LEU A 74 -6.04 19.81 -90.32
C LEU A 74 -6.50 21.24 -89.96
N GLU A 75 -6.80 21.53 -88.69
CA GLU A 75 -7.40 22.81 -88.31
C GLU A 75 -6.44 24.01 -88.35
N GLN A 76 -5.13 23.78 -88.16
CA GLN A 76 -4.13 24.85 -87.98
C GLN A 76 -3.04 24.84 -89.06
N GLY A 77 -3.10 23.92 -90.03
CA GLY A 77 -2.12 23.80 -91.12
C GLY A 77 -0.75 23.27 -90.68
N ALA A 78 -0.65 22.68 -89.50
CA ALA A 78 0.59 22.15 -88.92
C ALA A 78 0.90 20.72 -89.40
N ALA A 79 1.14 20.55 -90.71
CA ALA A 79 1.39 19.23 -91.32
C ALA A 79 2.63 18.51 -90.78
N ASP A 80 3.63 19.25 -90.31
CA ASP A 80 4.90 18.70 -89.79
C ASP A 80 4.77 18.03 -88.41
N ALA A 81 3.62 18.18 -87.73
CA ALA A 81 3.36 17.62 -86.41
C ALA A 81 2.76 16.20 -86.44
N VAL A 82 2.48 15.63 -87.62
CA VAL A 82 1.88 14.31 -87.76
C VAL A 82 2.95 13.23 -87.63
N HIS A 83 2.95 12.50 -86.53
CA HIS A 83 3.83 11.34 -86.35
C HIS A 83 3.51 10.23 -87.37
N THR A 84 4.51 9.80 -88.13
CA THR A 84 4.44 8.73 -89.15
C THR A 84 4.85 7.35 -88.65
N GLY A 85 5.28 7.22 -87.38
CA GLY A 85 5.66 5.95 -86.79
C GLY A 85 4.50 4.95 -86.70
N ASP A 86 4.84 3.66 -86.65
CA ASP A 86 3.88 2.58 -86.46
C ASP A 86 3.24 2.64 -85.08
N LEU A 87 1.96 2.27 -85.01
CA LEU A 87 1.22 2.16 -83.78
C LEU A 87 1.57 0.84 -83.10
N ALA A 88 2.36 0.88 -82.03
CA ALA A 88 2.68 -0.30 -81.25
C ALA A 88 1.48 -0.71 -80.39
N LEU A 89 0.93 -1.89 -80.66
CA LEU A 89 -0.02 -2.58 -79.80
C LEU A 89 0.74 -3.58 -78.92
N PRO A 90 0.30 -3.87 -77.68
CA PRO A 90 0.94 -4.84 -76.81
C PRO A 90 0.57 -6.28 -77.23
N GLU A 91 0.91 -6.66 -78.46
CA GLU A 91 0.51 -7.93 -79.08
C GLU A 91 1.11 -9.13 -78.36
N GLU A 92 2.39 -9.06 -77.95
CA GLU A 92 3.07 -10.12 -77.20
C GLU A 92 2.46 -10.31 -75.81
N ALA A 93 2.17 -9.23 -75.10
CA ALA A 93 1.57 -9.29 -73.76
C ALA A 93 0.11 -9.76 -73.81
N LEU A 94 -0.63 -9.40 -74.86
CA LEU A 94 -1.99 -9.89 -75.11
C LEU A 94 -1.99 -11.38 -75.46
N ALA A 95 -1.07 -11.83 -76.32
CA ALA A 95 -0.92 -13.24 -76.68
C ALA A 95 -0.58 -14.10 -75.46
N LYS A 96 0.35 -13.64 -74.62
CA LYS A 96 0.70 -14.34 -73.38
C LYS A 96 -0.46 -14.41 -72.39
N ALA A 97 -1.22 -13.33 -72.23
CA ALA A 97 -2.39 -13.33 -71.35
C ALA A 97 -3.51 -14.24 -71.86
N LEU A 98 -3.69 -14.36 -73.18
CA LEU A 98 -4.60 -15.32 -73.79
C LEU A 98 -4.14 -16.76 -73.50
N GLU A 99 -2.86 -17.07 -73.70
CA GLU A 99 -2.30 -18.39 -73.37
C GLU A 99 -2.50 -18.74 -71.87
N ASP A 100 -2.26 -17.79 -70.96
CA ASP A 100 -2.45 -17.99 -69.53
C ASP A 100 -3.93 -18.24 -69.16
N ILE A 101 -4.86 -17.51 -69.79
CA ILE A 101 -6.31 -17.68 -69.57
C ILE A 101 -6.80 -19.02 -70.15
N GLU A 102 -6.34 -19.39 -71.35
CA GLU A 102 -6.68 -20.67 -71.96
C GLU A 102 -6.10 -21.85 -71.17
N ALA A 103 -4.86 -21.73 -70.67
CA ALA A 103 -4.26 -22.72 -69.80
C ALA A 103 -5.04 -22.87 -68.47
N GLN A 104 -5.54 -21.77 -67.91
CA GLN A 104 -6.41 -21.79 -66.74
C GLN A 104 -7.76 -22.46 -67.03
N ASP A 105 -8.41 -22.16 -68.17
CA ASP A 105 -9.68 -22.79 -68.56
C ASP A 105 -9.53 -24.31 -68.78
N VAL A 106 -8.45 -24.74 -69.43
CA VAL A 106 -8.13 -26.17 -69.60
C VAL A 106 -7.88 -26.84 -68.24
N ALA A 107 -7.09 -26.21 -67.36
CA ALA A 107 -6.84 -26.74 -66.02
C ALA A 107 -8.11 -26.82 -65.16
N LEU A 108 -9.05 -25.89 -65.33
CA LEU A 108 -10.33 -25.87 -64.65
C LEU A 108 -11.29 -26.97 -65.15
N ARG A 109 -11.27 -27.28 -66.45
CA ARG A 109 -12.11 -28.34 -67.07
C ARG A 109 -11.61 -29.75 -66.77
N ASP A 110 -10.31 -29.94 -66.56
CA ASP A 110 -9.68 -31.24 -66.27
C ASP A 110 -9.85 -31.73 -64.81
N GLY A 111 -10.75 -31.14 -64.02
CA GLY A 111 -11.08 -31.63 -62.67
C GLY A 111 -10.05 -31.27 -61.57
N LYS A 112 -9.05 -30.42 -61.87
CA LYS A 112 -8.09 -29.90 -60.87
C LYS A 112 -8.69 -28.83 -59.95
N PHE A 113 -9.96 -28.45 -60.15
CA PHE A 113 -10.66 -27.47 -59.31
C PHE A 113 -10.73 -27.95 -57.85
N ASP A 114 -11.04 -29.22 -57.62
CA ASP A 114 -11.15 -29.77 -56.26
C ASP A 114 -9.79 -29.78 -55.54
N GLU A 115 -8.69 -30.03 -56.27
CA GLU A 115 -7.34 -29.99 -55.71
C GLU A 115 -6.90 -28.57 -55.34
N VAL A 116 -7.19 -27.59 -56.21
CA VAL A 116 -6.88 -26.18 -55.97
C VAL A 116 -7.73 -25.64 -54.81
N LEU A 117 -9.03 -25.96 -54.79
CA LEU A 117 -9.94 -25.59 -53.71
C LEU A 117 -9.53 -26.22 -52.38
N ALA A 118 -9.08 -27.47 -52.38
CA ALA A 118 -8.57 -28.13 -51.19
C ALA A 118 -7.32 -27.43 -50.64
N LYS A 119 -6.38 -27.03 -51.52
CA LYS A 119 -5.18 -26.28 -51.13
C LYS A 119 -5.53 -24.91 -50.52
N LEU A 120 -6.39 -24.14 -51.18
CA LEU A 120 -6.85 -22.83 -50.69
C LEU A 120 -7.62 -22.93 -49.36
N LYS A 121 -8.47 -23.96 -49.20
CA LYS A 121 -9.15 -24.21 -47.92
C LYS A 121 -8.16 -24.57 -46.82
N ALA A 122 -7.17 -25.42 -47.10
CA ALA A 122 -6.12 -25.77 -46.13
C ALA A 122 -5.29 -24.55 -45.72
N GLU A 123 -4.95 -23.69 -46.67
CA GLU A 123 -4.25 -22.43 -46.41
C GLU A 123 -5.10 -21.48 -45.55
N HIS A 124 -6.37 -21.29 -45.90
CA HIS A 124 -7.29 -20.47 -45.12
C HIS A 124 -7.46 -20.99 -43.68
N ILE A 125 -7.57 -22.30 -43.50
CA ILE A 125 -7.62 -22.93 -42.16
C ILE A 125 -6.32 -22.66 -41.39
N SER A 126 -5.16 -22.82 -42.05
CA SER A 126 -3.86 -22.55 -41.43
C SER A 126 -3.72 -21.10 -40.97
N LEU A 127 -4.12 -20.13 -41.82
CA LEU A 127 -4.09 -18.71 -41.47
C LEU A 127 -5.06 -18.39 -40.33
N ARG A 128 -6.25 -18.98 -40.33
CA ARG A 128 -7.21 -18.85 -39.22
C ARG A 128 -6.66 -19.43 -37.93
N HIS A 129 -5.99 -20.59 -37.97
CA HIS A 129 -5.34 -21.17 -36.80
C HIS A 129 -4.22 -20.27 -36.27
N ARG A 130 -3.40 -19.66 -37.14
CA ARG A 130 -2.38 -18.68 -36.73
C ARG A 130 -2.99 -17.44 -36.07
N GLN A 131 -4.12 -16.95 -36.58
CA GLN A 131 -4.84 -15.81 -36.00
C GLN A 131 -5.43 -16.12 -34.62
N VAL A 132 -5.96 -17.32 -34.42
CA VAL A 132 -6.45 -17.77 -33.10
C VAL A 132 -5.27 -17.97 -32.15
N LEU A 133 -4.20 -18.61 -32.61
CA LEU A 133 -2.97 -18.82 -31.84
C LEU A 133 -2.38 -17.49 -31.38
N SER A 134 -2.29 -16.47 -32.24
CA SER A 134 -1.75 -15.16 -31.85
C SER A 134 -2.56 -14.45 -30.77
N LYS A 135 -3.87 -14.74 -30.66
CA LYS A 135 -4.72 -14.15 -29.61
C LYS A 135 -4.56 -14.83 -28.25
N ASN A 136 -4.15 -16.10 -28.25
CA ASN A 136 -4.12 -16.95 -27.06
C ASN A 136 -2.70 -17.45 -26.76
N ILE A 137 -1.67 -16.81 -27.31
CA ILE A 137 -0.30 -17.30 -27.24
C ILE A 137 0.22 -17.26 -25.80
N ASP A 138 -0.13 -16.20 -25.06
CA ASP A 138 0.27 -16.03 -23.66
C ASP A 138 -0.35 -17.11 -22.76
N ASP A 139 -1.64 -17.41 -22.96
CA ASP A 139 -2.35 -18.48 -22.23
C ASP A 139 -1.76 -19.86 -22.54
N LEU A 140 -1.40 -20.11 -23.80
CA LEU A 140 -0.77 -21.38 -24.20
C LEU A 140 0.64 -21.52 -23.66
N VAL A 141 1.42 -20.43 -23.61
CA VAL A 141 2.74 -20.43 -22.99
C VAL A 141 2.61 -20.72 -21.50
N ALA A 142 1.72 -20.03 -20.79
CA ALA A 142 1.45 -20.28 -19.37
C ALA A 142 1.03 -21.74 -19.13
N PHE A 143 0.13 -22.27 -19.97
CA PHE A 143 -0.31 -23.67 -19.87
C PHE A 143 0.83 -24.67 -20.10
N VAL A 144 1.71 -24.42 -21.07
CA VAL A 144 2.89 -25.27 -21.32
C VAL A 144 3.90 -25.19 -20.19
N GLU A 145 4.12 -23.99 -19.63
CA GLU A 145 4.95 -23.80 -18.44
C GLU A 145 4.38 -24.54 -17.23
N ASP A 146 3.08 -24.46 -17.01
CA ASP A 146 2.36 -25.18 -15.96
C ASP A 146 2.49 -26.70 -16.14
N LEU A 147 2.32 -27.22 -17.37
CA LEU A 147 2.51 -28.64 -17.67
C LEU A 147 3.95 -29.09 -17.40
N ALA A 148 4.94 -28.30 -17.81
CA ALA A 148 6.34 -28.57 -17.51
C ALA A 148 6.62 -28.54 -16.00
N TRP A 149 5.91 -27.68 -15.26
CA TRP A 149 5.98 -27.60 -13.80
C TRP A 149 5.35 -28.83 -13.15
N ILE A 150 4.18 -29.26 -13.63
CA ILE A 150 3.48 -30.47 -13.16
C ILE A 150 4.34 -31.72 -13.41
N GLU A 151 4.97 -31.84 -14.58
CA GLU A 151 5.87 -32.96 -14.87
C GLU A 151 7.06 -32.99 -13.91
N LYS A 152 7.68 -31.83 -13.64
CA LYS A 152 8.72 -31.70 -12.61
C LYS A 152 8.20 -32.03 -11.21
N ALA A 153 6.98 -31.61 -10.87
CA ALA A 153 6.36 -31.86 -9.57
C ALA A 153 6.02 -33.35 -9.36
N VAL A 154 5.53 -34.04 -10.39
CA VAL A 154 5.23 -35.48 -10.35
C VAL A 154 6.51 -36.32 -10.31
N GLY A 155 7.56 -35.89 -11.04
CA GLY A 155 8.88 -36.52 -11.00
C GLY A 155 9.62 -36.29 -9.67
N SER A 156 9.31 -35.20 -8.97
CA SER A 156 9.84 -34.95 -7.64
C SER A 156 9.00 -35.70 -6.60
N ARG A 157 9.60 -36.73 -6.01
CA ARG A 157 9.11 -37.33 -4.76
C ARG A 157 9.87 -36.67 -3.61
N PRO A 158 9.45 -35.50 -3.11
CA PRO A 158 10.15 -34.86 -2.02
C PRO A 158 10.04 -35.76 -0.79
N ASN A 159 11.14 -36.41 -0.44
CA ASN A 159 11.29 -37.04 0.86
C ASN A 159 11.31 -35.93 1.92
N THR A 160 10.76 -36.19 3.10
CA THR A 160 10.78 -35.27 4.25
C THR A 160 12.17 -34.73 4.56
N ARG A 161 13.23 -35.52 4.25
CA ARG A 161 14.64 -35.06 4.31
C ARG A 161 14.94 -33.91 3.35
N PHE A 162 14.57 -34.03 2.07
CA PHE A 162 14.82 -32.98 1.06
C PHE A 162 14.16 -31.65 1.44
N VAL A 163 12.91 -31.70 1.92
CA VAL A 163 12.19 -30.51 2.40
C VAL A 163 12.92 -29.90 3.59
N THR A 164 13.33 -30.72 4.56
CA THR A 164 14.04 -30.25 5.77
C THR A 164 15.40 -29.64 5.42
N ASP A 165 16.17 -30.25 4.51
CA ASP A 165 17.47 -29.77 4.07
C ASP A 165 17.34 -28.44 3.32
N ARG A 166 16.33 -28.31 2.44
CA ARG A 166 16.12 -27.06 1.72
C ARG A 166 15.65 -25.93 2.63
N GLN A 167 14.74 -26.22 3.56
CA GLN A 167 14.30 -25.30 4.60
C GLN A 167 15.50 -24.84 5.45
N LYS A 168 16.40 -25.76 5.81
CA LYS A 168 17.64 -25.43 6.53
C LYS A 168 18.53 -24.47 5.72
N ILE A 169 18.80 -24.75 4.45
CA ILE A 169 19.63 -23.89 3.58
C ILE A 169 19.03 -22.48 3.44
N VAL A 170 17.71 -22.40 3.22
CA VAL A 170 16.99 -21.12 3.12
C VAL A 170 17.06 -20.36 4.45
N PHE A 171 16.88 -21.06 5.56
CA PHE A 171 16.97 -20.50 6.90
C PHE A 171 18.38 -19.95 7.22
N GLU A 172 19.42 -20.74 6.96
CA GLU A 172 20.82 -20.35 7.15
C GLU A 172 21.18 -19.13 6.29
N LYS A 173 20.72 -19.08 5.03
CA LYS A 173 21.07 -18.01 4.10
C LYS A 173 20.31 -16.70 4.35
N LEU A 174 19.02 -16.75 4.64
CA LEU A 174 18.17 -15.55 4.73
C LEU A 174 17.99 -15.04 6.16
N ILE A 175 17.95 -15.93 7.14
CA ILE A 175 17.53 -15.60 8.51
C ILE A 175 18.75 -15.59 9.43
N GLU A 176 19.62 -16.61 9.37
CA GLU A 176 20.64 -16.81 10.41
C GLU A 176 21.62 -15.64 10.58
N GLY A 177 22.04 -14.97 9.49
CA GLY A 177 22.92 -13.79 9.56
C GLY A 177 22.23 -12.58 10.20
N ASN A 178 21.15 -12.10 9.57
CA ASN A 178 20.41 -10.92 10.01
C ASN A 178 19.78 -11.11 11.40
N TYR A 179 19.30 -12.31 11.70
CA TYR A 179 18.76 -12.66 13.01
C TYR A 179 19.85 -12.65 14.09
N LYS A 180 21.04 -13.22 13.85
CA LYS A 180 22.13 -13.22 14.85
C LYS A 180 22.59 -11.81 15.19
N GLU A 181 22.71 -10.94 14.19
CA GLU A 181 23.10 -9.55 14.38
C GLU A 181 22.04 -8.80 15.20
N ARG A 182 20.77 -8.88 14.79
CA ARG A 182 19.66 -8.24 15.51
C ARG A 182 19.49 -8.77 16.93
N LEU A 183 19.58 -10.08 17.13
CA LEU A 183 19.49 -10.68 18.46
C LEU A 183 20.60 -10.16 19.36
N LYS A 184 21.82 -9.99 18.83
CA LYS A 184 22.94 -9.43 19.58
C LYS A 184 22.67 -7.97 19.97
N ASP A 185 22.10 -7.18 19.06
CA ASP A 185 21.74 -5.79 19.33
C ASP A 185 20.63 -5.68 20.38
N GLU A 186 19.58 -6.51 20.29
CA GLU A 186 18.48 -6.55 21.26
C GLU A 186 18.98 -7.01 22.64
N CYS A 187 19.82 -8.04 22.70
CA CYS A 187 20.48 -8.47 23.93
C CYS A 187 21.34 -7.36 24.55
N ALA A 188 22.08 -6.60 23.74
CA ALA A 188 22.89 -5.49 24.23
C ALA A 188 22.03 -4.36 24.82
N LYS A 189 20.89 -4.05 24.21
CA LYS A 189 19.95 -3.04 24.73
C LYS A 189 19.26 -3.47 26.03
N LEU A 190 19.11 -4.77 26.25
CA LEU A 190 18.54 -5.36 27.46
C LEU A 190 19.60 -5.73 28.52
N ASP A 191 20.83 -5.21 28.39
CA ASP A 191 21.98 -5.48 29.27
C ASP A 191 22.24 -6.99 29.49
N CYS A 192 22.01 -7.79 28.46
CA CYS A 192 22.23 -9.23 28.45
C CYS A 192 23.46 -9.58 27.61
N SER A 193 24.63 -9.66 28.24
CA SER A 193 25.86 -10.11 27.58
C SER A 193 26.06 -11.61 27.78
N LEU A 194 25.63 -12.43 26.82
CA LEU A 194 25.75 -13.88 26.97
C LEU A 194 26.25 -14.55 25.68
N PRO A 195 27.16 -15.53 25.79
CA PRO A 195 27.71 -16.22 24.63
C PRO A 195 26.70 -17.24 24.10
N PHE A 196 25.86 -16.82 23.15
CA PHE A 196 24.88 -17.69 22.51
C PHE A 196 25.46 -18.39 21.28
N GLU A 197 25.21 -19.70 21.19
CA GLU A 197 25.26 -20.44 19.93
C GLU A 197 23.83 -20.67 19.45
N PHE A 198 23.46 -19.97 18.38
CA PHE A 198 22.22 -20.22 17.68
C PHE A 198 22.30 -21.59 16.98
N LYS A 199 21.40 -22.52 17.32
CA LYS A 199 21.25 -23.79 16.58
C LYS A 199 19.79 -23.96 16.13
N ALA A 200 19.56 -23.81 14.84
CA ALA A 200 18.31 -24.25 14.22
C ALA A 200 18.28 -25.79 14.18
N ARG A 201 17.27 -26.40 14.81
CA ARG A 201 17.02 -27.85 14.69
C ARG A 201 15.76 -28.06 13.86
N GLY A 202 15.94 -28.49 12.61
CA GLY A 202 14.84 -28.93 11.77
C GLY A 202 14.37 -30.33 12.17
N SER A 203 13.07 -30.52 12.40
CA SER A 203 12.45 -31.84 12.54
C SER A 203 11.13 -31.85 11.76
N ALA A 204 11.05 -32.73 10.75
CA ALA A 204 9.83 -33.02 9.98
C ALA A 204 9.06 -31.78 9.48
N GLY A 205 9.75 -30.83 8.83
CA GLY A 205 9.14 -29.61 8.28
C GLY A 205 8.84 -28.50 9.30
N LYS A 206 9.07 -28.75 10.59
CA LYS A 206 9.06 -27.71 11.64
C LYS A 206 10.50 -27.35 12.01
N THR A 207 10.86 -26.08 11.81
CA THR A 207 12.12 -25.55 12.34
C THR A 207 11.87 -25.13 13.79
N LEU A 208 12.27 -25.98 14.74
CA LEU A 208 12.34 -25.58 16.14
C LEU A 208 13.66 -24.82 16.33
N ARG A 209 13.55 -23.53 16.62
CA ARG A 209 14.69 -22.68 16.97
C ARG A 209 14.97 -22.91 18.46
N GLY A 210 16.23 -23.17 18.79
CA GLY A 210 16.68 -23.31 20.17
C GLY A 210 17.95 -22.49 20.38
N LEU A 211 17.93 -21.60 21.36
CA LEU A 211 19.13 -20.91 21.83
C LEU A 211 19.88 -21.86 22.76
N LYS A 212 21.17 -22.11 22.49
CA LYS A 212 22.04 -22.85 23.41
C LYS A 212 23.12 -21.95 23.95
N ALA A 213 23.47 -22.16 25.21
CA ALA A 213 24.68 -21.59 25.78
C ALA A 213 25.92 -22.20 25.10
N LYS A 214 26.97 -21.38 24.91
CA LYS A 214 28.27 -21.83 24.39
C LYS A 214 28.80 -22.98 25.25
N GLY A 215 29.20 -24.10 24.60
CA GLY A 215 29.64 -25.32 25.29
C GLY A 215 28.59 -26.44 25.36
N GLY A 216 27.36 -26.23 24.88
CA GLY A 216 26.36 -27.30 24.71
C GLY A 216 25.52 -27.64 25.94
N HIS A 217 25.71 -26.90 27.05
CA HIS A 217 24.88 -26.96 28.25
C HIS A 217 23.47 -26.42 27.99
N LYS A 218 22.50 -26.84 28.80
CA LYS A 218 21.15 -26.29 28.71
C LYS A 218 21.15 -24.85 29.26
N PRO A 219 20.37 -23.93 28.67
CA PRO A 219 20.19 -22.58 29.19
C PRO A 219 19.84 -22.55 30.69
N ASP A 220 18.98 -23.47 31.12
CA ASP A 220 18.49 -23.60 32.50
C ASP A 220 19.59 -23.89 33.53
N ASP A 221 20.70 -24.50 33.11
CA ASP A 221 21.80 -24.90 34.00
C ASP A 221 22.81 -23.74 34.22
N ILE A 222 22.75 -22.70 33.39
CA ILE A 222 23.76 -21.63 33.36
C ILE A 222 23.16 -20.25 33.64
N PHE A 223 21.96 -19.98 33.12
CA PHE A 223 21.35 -18.66 33.21
C PHE A 223 20.43 -18.57 34.42
N SER A 224 20.52 -17.44 35.13
CA SER A 224 19.51 -17.08 36.12
C SER A 224 18.13 -16.91 35.45
N GLU A 225 17.06 -17.10 36.22
CA GLU A 225 15.68 -16.91 35.71
C GLU A 225 15.51 -15.54 35.04
N GLY A 226 16.12 -14.49 35.61
CA GLY A 226 16.06 -13.16 35.04
C GLY A 226 16.78 -13.04 33.69
N GLU A 227 17.88 -13.76 33.48
CA GLU A 227 18.60 -13.78 32.19
C GLU A 227 17.82 -14.53 31.14
N GLN A 228 17.18 -15.63 31.51
CA GLN A 228 16.32 -16.38 30.61
C GLN A 228 15.14 -15.53 30.13
N ARG A 229 14.51 -14.77 31.04
CA ARG A 229 13.40 -13.85 30.70
C ARG A 229 13.85 -12.68 29.82
N ALA A 230 15.00 -12.09 30.11
CA ALA A 230 15.51 -11.00 29.29
C ALA A 230 15.94 -11.48 27.90
N LEU A 231 16.52 -12.68 27.80
CA LEU A 231 16.82 -13.33 26.53
C LEU A 231 15.57 -13.67 25.72
N SER A 232 14.54 -14.21 26.36
CA SER A 232 13.28 -14.54 25.66
C SER A 232 12.60 -13.28 25.13
N LEU A 233 12.66 -12.18 25.89
CA LEU A 233 12.19 -10.89 25.42
C LEU A 233 13.03 -10.36 24.23
N ALA A 234 14.36 -10.49 24.28
CA ALA A 234 15.24 -10.10 23.18
C ALA A 234 14.96 -10.90 21.90
N ASP A 235 14.77 -12.22 22.04
CA ASP A 235 14.40 -13.12 20.94
C ASP A 235 13.04 -12.74 20.33
N PHE A 236 12.04 -12.54 21.19
CA PHE A 236 10.72 -12.10 20.77
C PHE A 236 10.77 -10.76 20.01
N LEU A 237 11.46 -9.75 20.54
CA LEU A 237 11.60 -8.45 19.88
C LEU A 237 12.37 -8.56 18.56
N THR A 238 13.34 -9.47 18.47
CA THR A 238 14.07 -9.75 17.23
C THR A 238 13.14 -10.33 16.16
N GLU A 239 12.31 -11.31 16.54
CA GLU A 239 11.34 -11.93 15.63
C GLU A 239 10.28 -10.93 15.16
N VAL A 240 9.74 -10.13 16.07
CA VAL A 240 8.77 -9.09 15.72
C VAL A 240 9.39 -8.07 14.74
N ASN A 241 10.64 -7.66 14.97
CA ASN A 241 11.33 -6.71 14.09
C ASN A 241 11.74 -7.29 12.73
N LEU A 242 11.82 -8.61 12.60
CA LEU A 242 12.05 -9.28 11.32
C LEU A 242 10.77 -9.48 10.52
N ASN A 243 9.61 -9.45 11.17
CA ASN A 243 8.33 -9.64 10.52
C ASN A 243 7.67 -8.28 10.17
N PRO A 244 7.68 -7.85 8.89
CA PRO A 244 7.14 -6.55 8.51
C PRO A 244 5.61 -6.41 8.67
N THR A 245 4.88 -7.51 8.90
CA THR A 245 3.41 -7.48 9.09
C THR A 245 2.98 -7.36 10.55
N SER A 246 3.90 -7.43 11.51
CA SER A 246 3.55 -7.40 12.94
C SER A 246 3.21 -5.97 13.40
N ALA A 247 1.93 -5.72 13.70
CA ALA A 247 1.41 -4.37 13.96
C ALA A 247 1.41 -3.95 15.45
N ALA A 248 1.28 -4.89 16.39
CA ALA A 248 1.20 -4.59 17.82
C ALA A 248 1.83 -5.68 18.69
N ILE A 249 2.36 -5.30 19.84
CA ILE A 249 2.93 -6.19 20.85
C ILE A 249 2.04 -6.15 22.10
N VAL A 250 1.73 -7.33 22.64
CA VAL A 250 1.04 -7.48 23.92
C VAL A 250 1.91 -8.32 24.85
N LEU A 251 2.22 -7.80 26.03
CA LEU A 251 3.07 -8.44 27.03
C LEU A 251 2.29 -8.59 28.33
N ASP A 252 2.21 -9.82 28.83
CA ASP A 252 1.64 -10.12 30.14
C ASP A 252 2.77 -10.30 31.17
N ASP A 253 2.84 -9.36 32.10
CA ASP A 253 3.80 -9.23 33.19
C ASP A 253 5.27 -9.50 32.80
N PRO A 254 5.88 -8.64 31.96
CA PRO A 254 7.22 -8.89 31.41
C PRO A 254 8.36 -8.85 32.44
N VAL A 255 8.08 -8.52 33.71
CA VAL A 255 9.10 -8.25 34.73
C VAL A 255 8.92 -9.02 36.05
N THR A 256 8.14 -10.09 36.09
CA THR A 256 7.97 -10.91 37.30
C THR A 256 9.33 -11.38 37.82
N SER A 257 9.58 -11.19 39.12
CA SER A 257 10.81 -11.64 39.80
C SER A 257 12.13 -11.07 39.26
N LEU A 258 12.10 -9.95 38.53
CA LEU A 258 13.32 -9.28 38.05
C LEU A 258 13.82 -8.20 39.02
N ASP A 259 15.13 -7.98 39.00
CA ASP A 259 15.77 -6.86 39.70
C ASP A 259 15.42 -5.48 39.08
N HIS A 260 15.68 -4.41 39.83
CA HIS A 260 15.39 -3.04 39.39
C HIS A 260 16.22 -2.56 38.19
N GLN A 261 17.42 -3.11 37.97
CA GLN A 261 18.26 -2.72 36.84
C GLN A 261 17.66 -3.27 35.53
N ARG A 262 17.24 -4.54 35.53
CA ARG A 262 16.55 -5.17 34.41
C ARG A 262 15.21 -4.52 34.12
N LYS A 263 14.42 -4.21 35.15
CA LYS A 263 13.15 -3.47 34.99
C LYS A 263 13.37 -2.15 34.23
N ARG A 264 14.44 -1.42 34.55
CA ARG A 264 14.81 -0.19 33.84
C ARG A 264 15.22 -0.44 32.39
N ALA A 265 16.03 -1.47 32.12
CA ALA A 265 16.45 -1.83 30.77
C ALA A 265 15.25 -2.24 29.89
N ILE A 266 14.37 -3.10 30.43
CA ILE A 266 13.15 -3.55 29.76
C ILE A 266 12.19 -2.37 29.52
N ALA A 267 11.94 -1.53 30.53
CA ALA A 267 11.07 -0.35 30.37
C ALA A 267 11.60 0.59 29.29
N LYS A 268 12.91 0.86 29.27
CA LYS A 268 13.54 1.68 28.23
C LYS A 268 13.34 1.05 26.85
N ARG A 269 13.61 -0.24 26.70
CA ARG A 269 13.50 -0.92 25.41
C ARG A 269 12.06 -0.96 24.88
N LEU A 270 11.08 -1.22 25.75
CA LEU A 270 9.67 -1.21 25.38
C LEU A 270 9.19 0.19 24.99
N ALA A 271 9.65 1.23 25.69
CA ALA A 271 9.34 2.61 25.33
C ALA A 271 9.93 3.01 23.96
N GLU A 272 11.15 2.57 23.64
CA GLU A 272 11.72 2.74 22.31
C GLU A 272 10.90 2.00 21.24
N GLU A 273 10.46 0.77 21.52
CA GLU A 273 9.65 -0.01 20.59
C GLU A 273 8.26 0.60 20.38
N ALA A 274 7.70 1.27 21.40
CA ALA A 274 6.44 1.99 21.33
C ALA A 274 6.46 3.16 20.33
N SER A 275 7.65 3.68 19.98
CA SER A 275 7.78 4.72 18.94
C SER A 275 7.56 4.17 17.52
N VAL A 276 7.69 2.86 17.34
CA VAL A 276 7.56 2.19 16.03
C VAL A 276 6.18 1.54 15.88
N ARG A 277 5.63 0.98 16.97
CA ARG A 277 4.34 0.26 16.96
C ARG A 277 3.64 0.31 18.30
N GLN A 278 2.37 -0.09 18.33
CA GLN A 278 1.62 -0.16 19.58
C GLN A 278 2.17 -1.25 20.51
N VAL A 279 2.44 -0.88 21.77
CA VAL A 279 2.88 -1.79 22.82
C VAL A 279 1.87 -1.74 23.97
N ILE A 280 1.28 -2.89 24.31
CA ILE A 280 0.32 -3.06 25.40
C ILE A 280 0.97 -3.94 26.46
N VAL A 281 1.03 -3.43 27.70
CA VAL A 281 1.65 -4.14 28.82
C VAL A 281 0.63 -4.33 29.93
N PHE A 282 0.42 -5.58 30.32
CA PHE A 282 -0.26 -5.93 31.57
C PHE A 282 0.82 -6.12 32.63
N THR A 283 0.67 -5.48 33.78
CA THR A 283 1.58 -5.71 34.91
C THR A 283 0.86 -5.41 36.22
N HIS A 284 1.27 -6.12 37.26
CA HIS A 284 0.87 -5.85 38.64
C HIS A 284 1.92 -4.99 39.37
N ASP A 285 3.09 -4.76 38.74
CA ASP A 285 4.19 -4.02 39.33
C ASP A 285 4.04 -2.51 39.04
N LEU A 286 3.64 -1.76 40.08
CA LEU A 286 3.48 -0.31 39.99
C LEU A 286 4.80 0.44 39.77
N VAL A 287 5.93 -0.09 40.24
CA VAL A 287 7.26 0.50 40.02
C VAL A 287 7.67 0.33 38.56
N PHE A 288 7.33 -0.80 37.95
CA PHE A 288 7.55 -0.97 36.52
C PHE A 288 6.65 -0.06 35.67
N LEU A 289 5.39 0.13 36.06
CA LEU A 289 4.48 1.07 35.40
C LEU A 289 5.01 2.51 35.42
N THR A 290 5.52 2.99 36.57
CA THR A 290 6.10 4.35 36.68
C THR A 290 7.35 4.47 35.81
N LEU A 291 8.26 3.49 35.87
CA LEU A 291 9.45 3.44 35.00
C LEU A 291 9.09 3.46 33.51
N LEU A 292 8.10 2.65 33.09
CA LEU A 292 7.67 2.61 31.70
C LEU A 292 7.08 3.95 31.25
N SER A 293 6.24 4.56 32.10
CA SER A 293 5.62 5.86 31.82
C SER A 293 6.67 6.95 31.67
N ASP A 294 7.65 7.02 32.58
CA ASP A 294 8.73 8.00 32.51
C ASP A 294 9.62 7.81 31.27
N ARG A 295 9.91 6.57 30.88
CA ARG A 295 10.70 6.28 29.67
C ARG A 295 9.94 6.58 28.39
N ALA A 296 8.63 6.34 28.36
CA ALA A 296 7.79 6.67 27.23
C ALA A 296 7.61 8.19 27.08
N GLU A 297 7.40 8.92 28.19
CA GLU A 297 7.40 10.39 28.17
C GLU A 297 8.74 10.94 27.65
N ALA A 298 9.87 10.39 28.11
CA ALA A 298 11.20 10.78 27.62
C ALA A 298 11.44 10.46 26.14
N ALA A 299 10.80 9.41 25.62
CA ALA A 299 10.82 9.04 24.20
C ALA A 299 9.81 9.84 23.35
N GLY A 300 8.94 10.65 23.97
CA GLY A 300 7.87 11.39 23.30
C GLY A 300 6.67 10.53 22.89
N CYS A 301 6.51 9.35 23.49
CA CYS A 301 5.39 8.44 23.25
C CYS A 301 4.20 8.79 24.17
N GLU A 302 2.98 8.74 23.64
CA GLU A 302 1.77 8.89 24.45
C GLU A 302 1.53 7.63 25.30
N VAL A 303 1.22 7.82 26.59
CA VAL A 303 0.99 6.72 27.55
C VAL A 303 -0.41 6.83 28.12
N THR A 304 -1.19 5.76 27.95
CA THR A 304 -2.48 5.57 28.59
C THR A 304 -2.38 4.39 29.56
N SER A 305 -2.81 4.58 30.81
CA SER A 305 -2.80 3.53 31.83
C SER A 305 -4.22 3.25 32.30
N HIS A 306 -4.57 1.98 32.43
CA HIS A 306 -5.90 1.53 32.85
C HIS A 306 -5.77 0.57 34.03
N TRP A 307 -6.78 0.53 34.90
CA TRP A 307 -6.86 -0.45 35.99
C TRP A 307 -7.79 -1.58 35.60
N VAL A 308 -7.29 -2.81 35.65
CA VAL A 308 -8.07 -4.01 35.37
C VAL A 308 -8.29 -4.75 36.68
N GLN A 309 -9.55 -5.06 36.99
CA GLN A 309 -9.91 -5.77 38.21
C GLN A 309 -10.88 -6.93 37.93
N CYS A 310 -10.92 -7.87 38.87
CA CYS A 310 -11.94 -8.91 38.94
C CYS A 310 -13.02 -8.45 39.92
N LEU A 311 -14.21 -8.14 39.43
CA LEU A 311 -15.37 -7.76 40.26
C LEU A 311 -16.31 -8.96 40.36
N GLU A 312 -16.63 -9.37 41.59
CA GLU A 312 -17.62 -10.44 41.86
C GLU A 312 -17.34 -11.76 41.10
N GLY A 313 -16.05 -12.08 40.88
CA GLY A 313 -15.64 -13.29 40.14
C GLY A 313 -15.64 -13.13 38.62
N VAL A 314 -15.98 -11.95 38.08
CA VAL A 314 -15.87 -11.62 36.65
C VAL A 314 -14.56 -10.86 36.42
N PRO A 315 -13.55 -11.48 35.76
CA PRO A 315 -12.33 -10.78 35.38
C PRO A 315 -12.57 -9.82 34.20
N GLY A 316 -11.75 -8.78 34.10
CA GLY A 316 -11.74 -7.89 32.94
C GLY A 316 -12.55 -6.62 33.08
N CYS A 317 -12.96 -6.24 34.29
CA CYS A 317 -13.56 -4.93 34.53
C CYS A 317 -12.47 -3.85 34.46
N VAL A 318 -12.52 -3.01 33.42
CA VAL A 318 -11.51 -1.99 33.16
C VAL A 318 -12.02 -0.62 33.62
N SER A 319 -11.25 0.05 34.48
CA SER A 319 -11.40 1.46 34.78
C SER A 319 -10.45 2.26 33.88
N LEU A 320 -11.03 3.06 32.98
CA LEU A 320 -10.27 3.82 31.99
C LEU A 320 -9.50 4.97 32.65
N GLU A 321 -8.23 5.15 32.30
CA GLU A 321 -7.38 6.25 32.79
C GLU A 321 -7.26 6.38 34.31
N ASP A 322 -7.59 5.31 35.05
CA ASP A 322 -7.43 5.27 36.51
C ASP A 322 -6.38 4.22 36.85
N THR A 323 -5.34 4.61 37.57
CA THR A 323 -4.37 3.68 38.17
C THR A 323 -3.95 4.18 39.54
N PRO A 324 -3.54 3.28 40.46
CA PRO A 324 -3.04 3.67 41.78
C PRO A 324 -1.86 4.66 41.73
N ALA A 325 -1.04 4.59 40.67
CA ALA A 325 0.13 5.45 40.48
C ALA A 325 -0.18 6.79 39.78
N ASN A 326 -1.29 6.90 39.05
CA ASN A 326 -1.58 8.08 38.21
C ASN A 326 -3.03 8.56 38.32
N SER A 327 -3.71 8.35 39.45
CA SER A 327 -5.13 8.69 39.60
C SER A 327 -5.34 10.21 39.49
N ARG A 328 -5.57 10.69 38.25
CA ARG A 328 -5.94 12.08 37.92
C ARG A 328 -7.16 12.55 38.71
N ALA A 329 -7.98 11.59 39.17
CA ALA A 329 -9.20 11.82 39.92
C ALA A 329 -8.99 12.56 41.25
N TYR A 330 -7.79 12.49 41.84
CA TYR A 330 -7.45 13.18 43.09
C TYR A 330 -6.51 14.38 42.89
N ARG A 331 -6.25 14.79 41.65
CA ARG A 331 -5.54 16.07 41.37
C ARG A 331 -6.44 17.30 41.57
N LYS A 332 -7.75 17.08 41.66
CA LYS A 332 -8.80 18.09 41.78
C LYS A 332 -9.82 17.65 42.81
N THR A 333 -10.56 18.60 43.35
CA THR A 333 -11.65 18.38 44.31
C THR A 333 -12.92 17.77 43.70
N THR A 334 -12.90 17.34 42.43
CA THR A 334 -14.08 16.81 41.69
C THR A 334 -14.76 15.64 42.40
N LYS A 335 -14.01 14.62 42.85
CA LYS A 335 -14.59 13.48 43.59
C LYS A 335 -15.27 13.93 44.90
N ALA A 336 -14.67 14.88 45.61
CA ALA A 336 -15.27 15.42 46.83
C ALA A 336 -16.55 16.20 46.54
N LYS A 337 -16.60 16.96 45.43
CA LYS A 337 -17.79 17.68 44.96
C LYS A 337 -18.92 16.72 44.56
N GLU A 338 -18.61 15.60 43.93
CA GLU A 338 -19.59 14.55 43.61
C GLU A 338 -20.21 13.94 44.88
N PHE A 339 -19.38 13.59 45.88
CA PHE A 339 -19.87 13.11 47.17
C PHE A 339 -20.70 14.17 47.90
N LEU A 340 -20.31 15.45 47.85
CA LEU A 340 -21.08 16.56 48.40
C LEU A 340 -22.47 16.66 47.73
N GLN A 341 -22.53 16.55 46.39
CA GLN A 341 -23.79 16.60 45.66
C GLN A 341 -24.72 15.44 46.03
N GLN A 342 -24.17 14.23 46.16
CA GLN A 342 -24.93 13.07 46.62
C GLN A 342 -25.37 13.23 48.09
N ALA A 343 -24.52 13.78 48.96
CA ALA A 343 -24.83 14.03 50.36
C ALA A 343 -25.96 15.06 50.53
N LYS A 344 -26.02 16.09 49.67
CA LYS A 344 -27.12 17.07 49.61
C LYS A 344 -28.48 16.44 49.32
N GLN A 345 -28.50 15.30 48.62
CA GLN A 345 -29.72 14.58 48.24
C GLN A 345 -30.08 13.42 49.19
N ALA A 346 -29.16 13.02 50.07
CA ALA A 346 -29.34 11.92 51.00
C ALA A 346 -29.80 12.40 52.39
N THR A 347 -30.44 11.50 53.13
CA THR A 347 -30.92 11.75 54.50
C THR A 347 -30.45 10.65 55.45
N GLY A 348 -30.27 10.98 56.73
CA GLY A 348 -29.87 10.04 57.78
C GLY A 348 -28.43 9.54 57.66
N GLY A 349 -28.17 8.30 58.08
CA GLY A 349 -26.82 7.71 58.09
C GLY A 349 -26.11 7.74 56.73
N LYS A 350 -26.84 7.54 55.63
CA LYS A 350 -26.29 7.59 54.28
C LYS A 350 -25.70 8.97 53.93
N ARG A 351 -26.26 10.07 54.46
CA ARG A 351 -25.69 11.42 54.30
C ARG A 351 -24.35 11.51 55.02
N VAL A 352 -24.28 11.00 56.25
CA VAL A 352 -23.05 10.99 57.05
C VAL A 352 -21.96 10.18 56.34
N ASP A 353 -22.29 8.99 55.84
CA ASP A 353 -21.34 8.13 55.11
C ASP A 353 -20.79 8.82 53.85
N LEU A 354 -21.65 9.53 53.10
CA LEU A 354 -21.24 10.29 51.93
C LEU A 354 -20.37 11.49 52.29
N VAL A 355 -20.66 12.20 53.38
CA VAL A 355 -19.80 13.30 53.87
C VAL A 355 -18.44 12.77 54.28
N ARG A 356 -18.39 11.65 55.01
CA ARG A 356 -17.15 10.95 55.39
C ARG A 356 -16.34 10.51 54.16
N SER A 357 -17.01 9.92 53.17
CA SER A 357 -16.38 9.53 51.89
C SER A 357 -15.81 10.74 51.14
N GLY A 358 -16.53 11.86 51.14
CA GLY A 358 -16.07 13.12 50.58
C GLY A 358 -14.83 13.67 51.30
N ALA A 359 -14.81 13.63 52.63
CA ALA A 359 -13.65 14.02 53.44
C ALA A 359 -12.44 13.11 53.19
N GLY A 360 -12.65 11.80 53.07
CA GLY A 360 -11.60 10.85 52.66
C GLY A 360 -11.03 11.15 51.27
N ALA A 361 -11.89 11.51 50.32
CA ALA A 361 -11.46 11.95 48.99
C ALA A 361 -10.66 13.26 49.03
N LEU A 362 -11.04 14.22 49.89
CA LEU A 362 -10.27 15.45 50.10
C LEU A 362 -8.91 15.19 50.72
N ARG A 363 -8.81 14.34 51.74
CA ARG A 363 -7.52 13.97 52.34
C ARG A 363 -6.55 13.44 51.29
N ARG A 364 -7.02 12.51 50.46
CA ARG A 364 -6.21 11.98 49.35
C ARG A 364 -5.85 13.08 48.35
N THR A 365 -6.76 14.00 48.07
CA THR A 365 -6.47 15.17 47.21
C THR A 365 -5.36 16.04 47.80
N VAL A 366 -5.40 16.34 49.10
CA VAL A 366 -4.34 17.13 49.78
C VAL A 366 -2.98 16.43 49.68
N GLU A 367 -2.92 15.11 49.90
CA GLU A 367 -1.68 14.34 49.77
C GLU A 367 -1.11 14.38 48.34
N GLU A 368 -1.97 14.25 47.32
CA GLU A 368 -1.55 14.35 45.91
C GLU A 368 -1.11 15.78 45.55
N VAL A 369 -1.77 16.81 46.09
CA VAL A 369 -1.39 18.22 45.88
C VAL A 369 -0.03 18.54 46.48
N VAL A 370 0.30 17.96 47.63
CA VAL A 370 1.64 18.08 48.22
C VAL A 370 2.70 17.51 47.28
N ILE A 371 2.47 16.32 46.73
CA ILE A 371 3.41 15.65 45.82
C ILE A 371 3.54 16.41 44.49
N LEU A 372 2.42 16.73 43.85
CA LEU A 372 2.37 17.26 42.48
C LEU A 372 2.62 18.77 42.41
N HIS A 373 2.05 19.55 43.34
CA HIS A 373 2.03 21.00 43.27
C HIS A 373 3.00 21.67 44.25
N LEU A 374 3.03 21.26 45.53
CA LEU A 374 3.95 21.84 46.51
C LEU A 374 5.40 21.44 46.21
N PHE A 375 5.65 20.13 46.08
CA PHE A 375 6.97 19.59 45.76
C PHE A 375 7.27 19.50 44.26
N LYS A 376 6.36 19.91 43.38
CA LYS A 376 6.56 19.95 41.92
C LYS A 376 7.08 18.62 41.33
N ASP A 377 6.53 17.50 41.77
CA ASP A 377 6.98 16.15 41.35
C ASP A 377 8.41 15.78 41.80
N THR A 378 8.97 16.46 42.81
CA THR A 378 10.32 16.12 43.32
C THR A 378 10.38 14.72 43.92
N VAL A 379 9.35 14.34 44.68
CA VAL A 379 9.23 13.01 45.31
C VAL A 379 7.88 12.42 44.91
N ARG A 380 7.88 11.45 43.99
CA ARG A 380 6.67 10.75 43.55
C ARG A 380 6.51 9.40 44.25
N ARG A 381 5.28 8.93 44.37
CA ARG A 381 5.00 7.56 44.83
C ARG A 381 5.49 6.56 43.78
N TRP A 382 6.16 5.49 44.21
CA TRP A 382 6.65 4.42 43.35
C TRP A 382 7.72 4.84 42.32
N ASP A 383 8.34 6.01 42.51
CA ASP A 383 9.52 6.44 41.77
C ASP A 383 10.77 6.19 42.65
N GLU A 384 11.79 5.54 42.09
CA GLU A 384 13.07 5.29 42.78
C GLU A 384 13.91 6.57 42.85
N GLN A 385 13.68 7.52 41.94
CA GLN A 385 14.50 8.70 41.79
C GLN A 385 13.82 9.94 42.36
N VAL A 386 14.56 10.67 43.19
CA VAL A 386 14.18 12.03 43.57
C VAL A 386 14.55 12.97 42.42
N ARG A 387 13.58 13.71 41.88
CA ARG A 387 13.78 14.62 40.75
C ARG A 387 14.45 15.92 41.22
N LEU A 388 15.76 15.88 41.44
CA LEU A 388 16.53 17.01 41.94
C LEU A 388 16.39 18.29 41.10
N GLY A 389 16.19 18.16 39.77
CA GLY A 389 15.96 19.32 38.90
C GLY A 389 14.67 20.08 39.23
N ALA A 390 13.66 19.40 39.77
CA ALA A 390 12.38 20.01 40.17
C ALA A 390 12.49 20.86 41.45
N LEU A 391 13.54 20.67 42.27
CA LEU A 391 13.79 21.48 43.47
C LEU A 391 13.86 22.98 43.16
N THR A 392 14.36 23.33 41.97
CA THR A 392 14.45 24.73 41.52
C THR A 392 13.08 25.38 41.32
N LYS A 393 12.02 24.59 41.11
CA LYS A 393 10.66 25.05 40.85
C LYS A 393 9.80 25.19 42.11
N ILE A 394 10.26 24.67 43.26
CA ILE A 394 9.50 24.66 44.50
C ILE A 394 9.42 26.06 45.11
N SER A 395 8.20 26.58 45.25
CA SER A 395 7.89 27.80 45.99
C SER A 395 7.35 27.44 47.37
N TRP A 396 8.18 27.53 48.40
CA TRP A 396 7.79 27.22 49.78
C TRP A 396 7.21 28.43 50.50
N SER A 397 6.14 28.21 51.26
CA SER A 397 5.56 29.20 52.19
C SER A 397 5.14 28.48 53.48
N ASN A 398 5.53 29.01 54.64
CA ASN A 398 5.14 28.43 55.93
C ASN A 398 3.63 28.48 56.13
N ASP A 399 2.98 29.59 55.74
CA ASP A 399 1.52 29.73 55.84
C ASP A 399 0.79 28.66 55.02
N LEU A 400 1.33 28.29 53.84
CA LEU A 400 0.76 27.23 53.01
C LEU A 400 0.97 25.84 53.65
N ALA A 401 2.14 25.59 54.23
CA ALA A 401 2.43 24.34 54.90
C ALA A 401 1.54 24.15 56.15
N ASP A 402 1.37 25.19 56.95
CA ASP A 402 0.50 25.18 58.14
C ASP A 402 -0.96 24.93 57.76
N GLU A 403 -1.45 25.55 56.67
CA GLU A 403 -2.81 25.31 56.16
C GLU A 403 -2.99 23.87 55.64
N ILE A 404 -1.98 23.29 54.97
CA ILE A 404 -2.01 21.90 54.52
C ILE A 404 -2.09 20.93 55.72
N VAL A 405 -1.32 21.19 56.79
CA VAL A 405 -1.36 20.39 58.01
C VAL A 405 -2.73 20.51 58.68
N ALA A 406 -3.26 21.73 58.80
CA ALA A 406 -4.60 21.96 59.36
C ALA A 406 -5.69 21.23 58.55
N LEU A 407 -5.64 21.28 57.21
CA LEU A 407 -6.56 20.55 56.34
C LEU A 407 -6.42 19.02 56.47
N HIS A 408 -5.20 18.51 56.65
CA HIS A 408 -4.97 17.09 56.90
C HIS A 408 -5.62 16.64 58.21
N ASP A 409 -5.49 17.43 59.27
CA ASP A 409 -6.10 17.15 60.57
C ASP A 409 -7.62 17.24 60.50
N ASP A 410 -8.16 18.31 59.91
CA ASP A 410 -9.61 18.52 59.78
C ASP A 410 -10.29 17.41 58.97
N THR A 411 -9.65 16.96 57.88
CA THR A 411 -10.16 15.83 57.08
C THR A 411 -9.98 14.48 57.77
N SER A 412 -8.91 14.32 58.57
CA SER A 412 -8.66 13.09 59.34
C SER A 412 -9.65 12.89 60.48
N ARG A 413 -10.09 13.97 61.12
CA ARG A 413 -11.14 13.92 62.17
C ARG A 413 -12.48 13.38 61.66
N LEU A 414 -12.76 13.57 60.37
CA LEU A 414 -13.99 13.10 59.72
C LEU A 414 -13.94 11.63 59.27
N LEU A 415 -12.79 10.97 59.32
CA LEU A 415 -12.60 9.58 58.90
C LEU A 415 -12.85 8.60 60.05
N GLU A 416 -13.48 7.45 59.77
CA GLU A 416 -13.76 6.37 60.75
C GLU A 416 -12.52 5.62 61.25
N GLY A 417 -11.33 5.92 60.71
CA GLY A 417 -10.09 5.17 61.00
C GLY A 417 -9.48 5.45 62.39
N HIS A 418 -10.05 6.37 63.17
CA HIS A 418 -9.53 6.74 64.49
C HIS A 418 -10.64 6.62 65.55
N SER A 419 -10.27 6.06 66.71
CA SER A 419 -11.15 6.03 67.89
C SER A 419 -11.28 7.46 68.43
N ASN A 420 -12.22 8.22 67.87
CA ASN A 420 -12.55 9.54 68.37
C ASN A 420 -13.15 9.39 69.79
N SER A 421 -12.73 10.21 70.73
CA SER A 421 -13.32 10.23 72.08
C SER A 421 -14.81 10.58 72.02
N ASP A 422 -15.63 9.96 72.86
CA ASP A 422 -17.10 10.08 72.85
C ASP A 422 -17.60 11.55 72.94
N GLU A 423 -16.86 12.45 73.57
CA GLU A 423 -17.19 13.89 73.66
C GLU A 423 -17.03 14.66 72.33
N PHE A 424 -16.21 14.15 71.40
CA PHE A 424 -15.92 14.79 70.10
C PHE A 424 -16.55 14.05 68.91
N ALA A 425 -17.17 12.89 69.14
CA ALA A 425 -18.05 12.23 68.17
C ALA A 425 -19.38 12.99 67.95
N GLY A 426 -19.62 14.06 68.72
CA GLY A 426 -20.89 14.78 68.82
C GLY A 426 -21.20 15.80 67.70
N GLU A 427 -20.22 16.25 66.92
CA GLU A 427 -20.51 17.06 65.73
C GLU A 427 -20.69 16.13 64.53
N MET A 428 -21.94 15.79 64.21
CA MET A 428 -22.23 15.07 62.98
C MET A 428 -21.63 15.83 61.78
N PRO A 429 -20.82 15.18 60.93
CA PRO A 429 -20.28 15.79 59.73
C PRO A 429 -21.40 16.40 58.89
N ASP A 430 -21.44 17.73 58.82
CA ASP A 430 -22.44 18.42 58.01
C ASP A 430 -21.91 18.73 56.61
N VAL A 431 -22.84 18.79 55.66
CA VAL A 431 -22.60 19.13 54.25
C VAL A 431 -21.95 20.51 54.13
N ASP A 432 -22.36 21.47 54.96
CA ASP A 432 -21.79 22.82 54.96
C ASP A 432 -20.33 22.83 55.39
N TYR A 433 -19.93 21.94 56.30
CA TYR A 433 -18.55 21.79 56.72
C TYR A 433 -17.68 21.20 55.60
N LEU A 434 -18.17 20.16 54.92
CA LEU A 434 -17.49 19.59 53.75
C LEU A 434 -17.34 20.61 52.61
N GLU A 435 -18.36 21.44 52.36
CA GLU A 435 -18.31 22.50 51.34
C GLU A 435 -17.23 23.55 51.65
N LYS A 436 -17.10 23.96 52.91
CA LYS A 436 -16.01 24.85 53.37
C LYS A 436 -14.64 24.20 53.19
N LEU A 437 -14.49 22.93 53.52
CA LEU A 437 -13.24 22.18 53.34
C LEU A 437 -12.84 22.09 51.86
N ILE A 438 -13.79 21.83 50.96
CA ILE A 438 -13.55 21.81 49.52
C ILE A 438 -12.99 23.16 49.04
N ALA A 439 -13.59 24.27 49.48
CA ALA A 439 -13.15 25.61 49.09
C ALA A 439 -11.73 25.93 49.58
N ARG A 440 -11.39 25.54 50.82
CA ARG A 440 -10.03 25.70 51.37
C ARG A 440 -9.00 24.89 50.58
N VAL A 441 -9.32 23.63 50.22
CA VAL A 441 -8.43 22.79 49.40
C VAL A 441 -8.24 23.37 48.00
N ASP A 442 -9.29 23.94 47.38
CA ASP A 442 -9.18 24.62 46.08
C ASP A 442 -8.22 25.83 46.15
N ASP A 443 -8.29 26.64 47.21
CA ASP A 443 -7.37 27.77 47.43
C ASP A 443 -5.91 27.31 47.65
N VAL A 444 -5.71 26.22 48.43
CA VAL A 444 -4.39 25.61 48.61
C VAL A 444 -3.82 25.09 47.30
N ILE A 445 -4.65 24.47 46.44
CA ILE A 445 -4.24 24.00 45.11
C ILE A 445 -3.72 25.17 44.28
N ASP A 446 -4.43 26.30 44.27
CA ASP A 446 -4.06 27.45 43.45
C ASP A 446 -2.80 28.14 43.96
N LYS A 447 -2.62 28.27 45.28
CA LYS A 447 -1.38 28.76 45.89
C LYS A 447 -0.21 27.82 45.62
N ALA A 448 -0.41 26.51 45.76
CA ALA A 448 0.64 25.50 45.54
C ALA A 448 1.09 25.41 44.07
N LYS A 449 0.30 25.87 43.10
CA LYS A 449 0.71 25.90 41.68
C LYS A 449 1.80 26.93 41.39
N ALA A 450 1.95 27.97 42.21
CA ALA A 450 3.00 28.99 42.03
C ALA A 450 4.39 28.34 41.93
N GLN A 451 5.20 28.85 41.00
CA GLN A 451 6.59 28.40 40.83
C GLN A 451 7.53 29.42 41.42
N ARG A 452 8.67 28.94 41.92
CA ARG A 452 9.76 29.81 42.37
C ARG A 452 10.19 30.70 41.21
N THR A 453 10.16 32.01 41.45
CA THR A 453 10.59 33.04 40.50
C THR A 453 12.10 33.21 40.53
#